data_AF-A0A7J6JAD7-F1
#
_entry.id   AF-A0A7J6JAD7-F1
#
_cell.length_a   1.000
_cell.length_b   1.000
_cell.length_c   1.000
_cell.angle_alpha   90.00
_cell.angle_beta   90.00
_cell.angle_gamma   90.00
#
_symmetry.space_group_name_H-M   'P 1'
#
loop_
_entity.id
_entity.type
_entity.pdbx_description
1 polymer ?
#
loop_
_entity_poly.entity_id
_entity_poly.type
_entity_poly.pdbx_seq_one_letter_code
_entity_poly.pdbx_strand_id
1 'polypeptide(L)'
;MDFDTSLFLDGIWDVRRESRYEPSLPAISLHYERARALCLSRGLTLNDIAELSPRFWNFHFDPISSRDMTAFIIATIHLNLCVGTIARFSRERPDLEATLDELLTFKACGEFMLTELGHGLDARNLETTATMEADGSFTLNTPTTGAAKAMPPTSPLAGMARVAVVFARLVVGGDDRGVKPFVVRLNDAGGMCDGIESRVLPIRPGTKPLDHSITSFRNVHLPPEALLGSATRASDEREDFLAQIWRVSVGTLSLSIMGVSAIRVAGCIAAMYSQRRLVGDVKRLPIMQFSTQQRPILKALVHGEVLHAYAKWSVGEFMDQRHNVDVRRGIATAFKVLVVRSSRLLSELAERCGWQGLYAHNQISELASTFQGNSVAEGDTLVISIRLASELLLKRYLLPQAANPTALLALYETGLLGEVTGEVALASGSSGSLRGASYNDSVLPRCRTIVEATGQRMAYEAAKAQGNIPPEVLDLFEKSCIQEDPSWFVENGLGTRCALQNSEDEAYRNTLPLLPSLMKRAKAGAYITAPLVRETAMEDFIQGLPVFRASQDDVVEGRNPRSRL
;
A
#
# COMPACT_ATOMS: atom_id res chain seq x y z
N MET A 1 -11.80 -18.35 0.78
CA MET A 1 -12.28 -18.17 -0.59
C MET A 1 -11.16 -18.57 -1.54
N ASP A 2 -11.47 -19.30 -2.62
CA ASP A 2 -10.60 -19.36 -3.80
C ASP A 2 -11.08 -18.26 -4.74
N PHE A 3 -10.16 -17.42 -5.20
CA PHE A 3 -10.49 -16.30 -6.07
C PHE A 3 -10.54 -16.77 -7.51
N ASP A 4 -11.41 -16.14 -8.30
CA ASP A 4 -11.53 -16.45 -9.73
C ASP A 4 -10.28 -15.97 -10.47
N THR A 5 -9.59 -16.92 -11.11
CA THR A 5 -8.36 -16.72 -11.88
C THR A 5 -8.58 -16.82 -13.39
N SER A 6 -9.84 -16.91 -13.84
CA SER A 6 -10.22 -16.94 -15.25
C SER A 6 -9.67 -15.76 -16.06
N LEU A 7 -9.52 -14.59 -15.41
CA LEU A 7 -8.88 -13.40 -15.97
C LEU A 7 -7.50 -13.68 -16.57
N PHE A 8 -6.73 -14.61 -15.99
CA PHE A 8 -5.36 -14.89 -16.45
C PHE A 8 -5.29 -15.61 -17.80
N LEU A 9 -6.43 -16.04 -18.34
CA LEU A 9 -6.52 -16.60 -19.69
C LEU A 9 -6.50 -15.51 -20.77
N ASP A 10 -6.82 -14.25 -20.42
CA ASP A 10 -6.71 -13.13 -21.34
C ASP A 10 -5.23 -12.79 -21.60
N GLY A 11 -4.90 -12.54 -22.86
CA GLY A 11 -3.56 -12.20 -23.31
C GLY A 11 -2.97 -10.96 -22.64
N ILE A 12 -3.78 -10.04 -22.11
CA ILE A 12 -3.26 -8.89 -21.34
C ILE A 12 -2.52 -9.33 -20.07
N TRP A 13 -2.83 -10.51 -19.50
CA TRP A 13 -2.16 -11.05 -18.31
C TRP A 13 -0.93 -11.91 -18.63
N ASP A 14 -0.57 -12.04 -19.91
CA ASP A 14 0.68 -12.65 -20.33
C ASP A 14 1.86 -11.74 -19.98
N VAL A 15 2.72 -12.21 -19.09
CA VAL A 15 3.90 -11.45 -18.63
C VAL A 15 4.93 -11.19 -19.72
N ARG A 16 4.87 -11.91 -20.84
CA ARG A 16 5.74 -11.65 -22.00
C ARG A 16 5.41 -10.33 -22.69
N ARG A 17 4.21 -9.77 -22.45
CA ARG A 17 3.81 -8.44 -22.94
C ARG A 17 4.34 -7.29 -22.09
N GLU A 18 4.83 -7.56 -20.90
CA GLU A 18 5.45 -6.52 -20.07
C GLU A 18 6.78 -6.09 -20.69
N SER A 19 7.03 -4.77 -20.76
CA SER A 19 8.30 -4.26 -21.27
C SER A 19 9.45 -4.74 -20.38
N ARG A 20 10.50 -5.24 -21.02
CA ARG A 20 11.67 -5.83 -20.34
C ARG A 20 12.81 -4.83 -20.08
N TYR A 21 12.75 -3.66 -20.70
CA TYR A 21 13.87 -2.72 -20.73
C TYR A 21 13.43 -1.30 -20.43
N GLU A 22 12.71 -0.67 -21.36
CA GLU A 22 12.31 0.72 -21.23
C GLU A 22 10.79 0.85 -21.10
N PRO A 23 10.32 1.77 -20.24
CA PRO A 23 8.93 2.17 -20.24
C PRO A 23 8.51 2.67 -21.61
N SER A 24 7.34 2.24 -22.07
CA SER A 24 6.76 2.67 -23.33
C SER A 24 5.28 2.95 -23.13
N LEU A 25 4.66 3.70 -24.04
CA LEU A 25 3.22 3.97 -23.99
C LEU A 25 2.40 2.67 -23.92
N PRO A 26 2.68 1.62 -24.73
CA PRO A 26 2.00 0.34 -24.59
C PRO A 26 2.16 -0.30 -23.21
N ALA A 27 3.31 -0.13 -22.55
CA ALA A 27 3.53 -0.67 -21.22
C ALA A 27 2.67 0.04 -20.16
N ILE A 28 2.46 1.35 -20.28
CA ILE A 28 1.54 2.10 -19.40
C ILE A 28 0.09 1.67 -19.66
N SER A 29 -0.35 1.65 -20.93
CA SER A 29 -1.71 1.24 -21.31
C SER A 29 -2.07 -0.16 -20.80
N LEU A 30 -1.13 -1.10 -20.83
CA LEU A 30 -1.34 -2.47 -20.36
C LEU A 30 -1.84 -2.53 -18.90
N HIS A 31 -1.30 -1.69 -18.02
CA HIS A 31 -1.71 -1.68 -16.61
C HIS A 31 -3.12 -1.10 -16.43
N TYR A 32 -3.53 -0.15 -17.27
CA TYR A 32 -4.91 0.35 -17.31
C TYR A 32 -5.89 -0.67 -17.87
N GLU A 33 -5.51 -1.43 -18.91
CA GLU A 33 -6.30 -2.54 -19.44
C GLU A 33 -6.53 -3.61 -18.38
N ARG A 34 -5.48 -3.98 -17.64
CA ARG A 34 -5.57 -4.93 -16.52
C ARG A 34 -6.44 -4.39 -15.38
N ALA A 35 -6.30 -3.12 -15.01
CA ALA A 35 -7.13 -2.49 -13.99
C ALA A 35 -8.62 -2.49 -14.40
N ARG A 36 -8.91 -2.17 -15.66
CA ARG A 36 -10.25 -2.24 -16.25
C ARG A 36 -10.82 -3.66 -16.20
N ALA A 37 -10.07 -4.64 -16.69
CA ALA A 37 -10.48 -6.05 -16.68
C ALA A 37 -10.73 -6.56 -15.24
N LEU A 38 -9.86 -6.17 -14.31
CA LEU A 38 -10.00 -6.48 -12.89
C LEU A 38 -11.31 -5.90 -12.32
N CYS A 39 -11.55 -4.60 -12.48
CA CYS A 39 -12.77 -3.94 -11.97
C CYS A 39 -14.05 -4.55 -12.57
N LEU A 40 -14.08 -4.72 -13.90
CA LEU A 40 -15.26 -5.24 -14.61
C LEU A 40 -15.56 -6.71 -14.25
N SER A 41 -14.53 -7.56 -14.10
CA SER A 41 -14.73 -8.97 -13.73
C SER A 41 -15.31 -9.15 -12.33
N ARG A 42 -14.98 -8.25 -11.40
CA ARG A 42 -15.44 -8.30 -10.01
C ARG A 42 -16.83 -7.65 -9.86
N GLY A 43 -17.18 -6.76 -10.80
CA GLY A 43 -18.53 -6.23 -10.96
C GLY A 43 -19.09 -5.62 -9.68
N LEU A 44 -18.29 -4.80 -8.98
CA LEU A 44 -18.76 -4.13 -7.77
C LEU A 44 -19.84 -3.11 -8.14
N THR A 45 -20.97 -3.18 -7.44
CA THR A 45 -22.03 -2.18 -7.60
C THR A 45 -21.65 -0.88 -6.89
N LEU A 46 -22.34 0.22 -7.25
CA LEU A 46 -22.19 1.48 -6.52
C LEU A 46 -22.43 1.31 -5.02
N ASN A 47 -23.42 0.49 -4.64
CA ASN A 47 -23.74 0.20 -3.25
C ASN A 47 -22.64 -0.60 -2.54
N ASP A 48 -22.01 -1.56 -3.23
CA ASP A 48 -20.87 -2.30 -2.67
C ASP A 48 -19.73 -1.34 -2.28
N ILE A 49 -19.46 -0.36 -3.14
CA ILE A 49 -18.40 0.63 -2.93
C ILE A 49 -18.80 1.64 -1.85
N ALA A 50 -20.01 2.19 -1.92
CA ALA A 50 -20.53 3.21 -1.00
C ALA A 50 -20.56 2.71 0.44
N GLU A 51 -21.10 1.50 0.64
CA GLU A 51 -21.32 0.90 1.96
C GLU A 51 -20.16 0.00 2.43
N LEU A 52 -19.04 -0.04 1.67
CA LEU A 52 -17.88 -0.88 1.95
C LEU A 52 -18.26 -2.34 2.20
N SER A 53 -19.08 -2.91 1.31
CA SER A 53 -19.66 -4.24 1.50
C SER A 53 -18.57 -5.33 1.60
N PRO A 54 -18.92 -6.55 2.04
CA PRO A 54 -17.99 -7.67 1.99
C PRO A 54 -17.40 -7.91 0.59
N ARG A 55 -18.12 -7.58 -0.50
CA ARG A 55 -17.58 -7.67 -1.87
C ARG A 55 -16.46 -6.66 -2.11
N PHE A 56 -16.61 -5.42 -1.63
CA PHE A 56 -15.58 -4.40 -1.71
C PHE A 56 -14.30 -4.82 -0.97
N TRP A 57 -14.43 -5.41 0.22
CA TRP A 57 -13.26 -5.91 0.95
C TRP A 57 -12.67 -7.17 0.32
N ASN A 58 -13.50 -8.10 -0.17
CA ASN A 58 -13.02 -9.28 -0.88
C ASN A 58 -12.20 -8.92 -2.13
N PHE A 59 -12.56 -7.85 -2.85
CA PHE A 59 -11.74 -7.31 -3.92
C PHE A 59 -10.32 -7.00 -3.44
N HIS A 60 -10.18 -6.38 -2.26
CA HIS A 60 -8.88 -5.99 -1.73
C HIS A 60 -8.08 -7.17 -1.14
N PHE A 61 -8.77 -8.22 -0.70
CA PHE A 61 -8.14 -9.47 -0.25
C PHE A 61 -7.65 -10.37 -1.38
N ASP A 62 -7.95 -10.03 -2.64
CA ASP A 62 -7.54 -10.81 -3.80
C ASP A 62 -6.00 -10.72 -4.01
N PRO A 63 -5.27 -11.84 -4.04
CA PRO A 63 -3.83 -11.84 -4.28
C PRO A 63 -3.43 -11.42 -5.70
N ILE A 64 -4.39 -11.14 -6.60
CA ILE A 64 -4.12 -10.57 -7.93
C ILE A 64 -3.27 -9.30 -7.89
N SER A 65 -3.35 -8.55 -6.79
CA SER A 65 -2.48 -7.42 -6.47
C SER A 65 -0.98 -7.75 -6.50
N SER A 66 -0.60 -8.99 -6.23
CA SER A 66 0.80 -9.43 -6.31
C SER A 66 1.23 -9.82 -7.73
N ARG A 67 0.30 -10.03 -8.67
CA ARG A 67 0.62 -10.30 -10.07
C ARG A 67 0.88 -9.01 -10.84
N ASP A 68 0.06 -8.00 -10.59
CA ASP A 68 0.25 -6.65 -11.11
C ASP A 68 -0.19 -5.60 -10.08
N MET A 69 0.78 -5.18 -9.27
CA MET A 69 0.57 -4.21 -8.20
C MET A 69 0.19 -2.83 -8.74
N THR A 70 0.67 -2.47 -9.93
CA THR A 70 0.37 -1.19 -10.56
C THR A 70 -1.08 -1.14 -11.05
N ALA A 71 -1.55 -2.18 -11.74
CA ALA A 71 -2.96 -2.29 -12.14
C ALA A 71 -3.90 -2.28 -10.92
N PHE A 72 -3.49 -2.92 -9.82
CA PHE A 72 -4.27 -2.93 -8.59
C PHE A 72 -4.32 -1.55 -7.91
N ILE A 73 -3.21 -0.80 -7.89
CA ILE A 73 -3.18 0.59 -7.39
C ILE A 73 -4.14 1.47 -8.20
N ILE A 74 -4.11 1.38 -9.54
CA ILE A 74 -5.07 2.09 -10.41
C ILE A 74 -6.50 1.75 -10.02
N ALA A 75 -6.81 0.45 -9.88
CA ALA A 75 -8.15 0.00 -9.52
C ALA A 75 -8.59 0.47 -8.13
N THR A 76 -7.69 0.50 -7.14
CA THR A 76 -8.00 1.00 -5.79
C THR A 76 -8.20 2.52 -5.77
N ILE A 77 -7.39 3.30 -6.49
CA ILE A 77 -7.62 4.76 -6.64
C ILE A 77 -8.99 5.00 -7.28
N HIS A 78 -9.28 4.28 -8.36
CA HIS A 78 -10.55 4.37 -9.08
C HIS A 78 -11.74 4.03 -8.17
N LEU A 79 -11.77 2.84 -7.57
CA LEU A 79 -12.93 2.33 -6.84
C LEU A 79 -13.06 2.92 -5.44
N ASN A 80 -12.00 2.90 -4.65
CA ASN A 80 -12.06 3.38 -3.27
C ASN A 80 -12.09 4.91 -3.21
N LEU A 81 -11.12 5.57 -3.85
CA LEU A 81 -10.94 7.01 -3.67
C LEU A 81 -11.89 7.83 -4.53
N CYS A 82 -11.92 7.60 -5.84
CA CYS A 82 -12.73 8.41 -6.75
C CYS A 82 -14.21 8.04 -6.66
N VAL A 83 -14.59 6.84 -7.13
CA VAL A 83 -15.99 6.36 -7.13
C VAL A 83 -16.56 6.40 -5.72
N GLY A 84 -15.81 5.91 -4.74
CA GLY A 84 -16.25 5.89 -3.36
C GLY A 84 -16.48 7.26 -2.72
N THR A 85 -15.80 8.32 -3.16
CA THR A 85 -16.07 9.69 -2.72
C THR A 85 -17.33 10.24 -3.37
N ILE A 86 -17.47 10.06 -4.69
CA ILE A 86 -18.65 10.53 -5.45
C ILE A 86 -19.92 9.80 -4.99
N ALA A 87 -19.84 8.49 -4.75
CA ALA A 87 -20.95 7.63 -4.33
C ALA A 87 -21.63 8.09 -3.04
N ARG A 88 -20.92 8.79 -2.14
CA ARG A 88 -21.52 9.33 -0.91
C ARG A 88 -22.63 10.35 -1.20
N PHE A 89 -22.55 11.05 -2.33
CA PHE A 89 -23.47 12.12 -2.70
C PHE A 89 -24.55 11.65 -3.70
N SER A 90 -24.39 10.47 -4.30
CA SER A 90 -25.20 10.03 -5.44
C SER A 90 -26.69 9.90 -5.15
N ARG A 91 -27.09 9.60 -3.91
CA ARG A 91 -28.50 9.48 -3.52
C ARG A 91 -29.27 10.80 -3.63
N GLU A 92 -28.60 11.93 -3.43
CA GLU A 92 -29.19 13.28 -3.41
C GLU A 92 -28.82 14.09 -4.66
N ARG A 93 -27.97 13.54 -5.54
CA ARG A 93 -27.36 14.20 -6.70
C ARG A 93 -27.50 13.34 -7.96
N PRO A 94 -28.70 13.29 -8.59
CA PRO A 94 -28.93 12.49 -9.80
C PRO A 94 -28.08 12.93 -11.00
N ASP A 95 -27.59 14.17 -11.00
CA ASP A 95 -26.64 14.68 -11.99
C ASP A 95 -25.31 13.89 -12.04
N LEU A 96 -24.96 13.19 -10.96
CA LEU A 96 -23.75 12.35 -10.89
C LEU A 96 -23.92 11.00 -11.60
N GLU A 97 -25.15 10.59 -11.97
CA GLU A 97 -25.44 9.26 -12.51
C GLU A 97 -24.63 8.95 -13.77
N ALA A 98 -24.56 9.89 -14.72
CA ALA A 98 -23.79 9.71 -15.96
C ALA A 98 -22.28 9.54 -15.69
N THR A 99 -21.73 10.34 -14.77
CA THR A 99 -20.30 10.24 -14.39
C THR A 99 -20.02 8.92 -13.68
N LEU A 100 -20.92 8.47 -12.81
CA LEU A 100 -20.81 7.19 -12.12
C LEU A 100 -20.95 6.00 -13.08
N ASP A 101 -21.84 6.05 -14.09
CA ASP A 101 -21.91 5.02 -15.13
C ASP A 101 -20.59 4.91 -15.89
N GLU A 102 -20.01 6.03 -16.30
CA GLU A 102 -18.72 6.03 -16.99
C GLU A 102 -17.59 5.43 -16.15
N LEU A 103 -17.56 5.74 -14.86
CA LEU A 103 -16.57 5.19 -13.94
C LEU A 103 -16.80 3.69 -13.70
N LEU A 104 -18.03 3.28 -13.37
CA LEU A 104 -18.36 1.87 -13.10
C LEU A 104 -18.19 0.96 -14.33
N THR A 105 -18.41 1.49 -15.53
CA THR A 105 -18.12 0.80 -16.80
C THR A 105 -16.67 0.96 -17.27
N PHE A 106 -15.86 1.70 -16.51
CA PHE A 106 -14.45 1.99 -16.77
C PHE A 106 -14.21 2.64 -18.14
N LYS A 107 -15.19 3.41 -18.65
CA LYS A 107 -15.04 4.29 -19.83
C LYS A 107 -14.10 5.46 -19.52
N ALA A 108 -14.08 5.89 -18.26
CA ALA A 108 -13.08 6.79 -17.70
C ALA A 108 -12.44 6.16 -16.46
N CYS A 109 -11.18 6.49 -16.19
CA CYS A 109 -10.54 6.16 -14.92
C CYS A 109 -10.71 7.31 -13.93
N GLY A 110 -11.06 6.97 -12.69
CA GLY A 110 -11.22 7.90 -11.59
C GLY A 110 -9.91 8.15 -10.87
N GLU A 111 -9.61 9.42 -10.59
CA GLU A 111 -8.43 9.88 -9.86
C GLU A 111 -8.82 10.66 -8.59
N PHE A 112 -7.88 10.77 -7.65
CA PHE A 112 -8.08 11.46 -6.36
C PHE A 112 -6.95 12.45 -6.09
N MET A 113 -7.24 13.74 -6.18
CA MET A 113 -6.23 14.81 -6.23
C MET A 113 -6.28 15.66 -4.97
N LEU A 114 -5.75 15.10 -3.89
CA LEU A 114 -5.58 15.79 -2.60
C LEU A 114 -4.21 16.45 -2.49
N THR A 115 -3.16 15.63 -2.60
CA THR A 115 -1.75 16.02 -2.43
C THR A 115 -1.31 17.08 -3.44
N GLU A 116 -0.58 18.08 -2.96
CA GLU A 116 0.13 19.07 -3.76
C GLU A 116 1.63 18.91 -3.58
N LEU A 117 2.41 19.48 -4.51
CA LEU A 117 3.87 19.43 -4.47
C LEU A 117 4.43 20.01 -3.16
N GLY A 118 3.80 21.07 -2.64
CA GLY A 118 4.15 21.69 -1.35
C GLY A 118 3.43 21.08 -0.15
N HIS A 119 2.31 20.36 -0.35
CA HIS A 119 1.41 19.92 0.72
C HIS A 119 1.01 18.46 0.59
N GLY A 120 1.65 17.60 1.40
CA GLY A 120 1.24 16.20 1.58
C GLY A 120 0.72 15.95 2.98
N LEU A 121 1.62 15.91 3.95
CA LEU A 121 1.31 15.72 5.37
C LEU A 121 0.45 16.86 5.96
N ASP A 122 0.54 18.03 5.33
CA ASP A 122 -0.22 19.24 5.68
C ASP A 122 -1.31 19.57 4.65
N ALA A 123 -1.96 18.56 4.07
CA ALA A 123 -2.98 18.75 3.03
C ALA A 123 -4.18 19.64 3.44
N ARG A 124 -4.35 19.97 4.72
CA ARG A 124 -5.36 20.96 5.17
C ARG A 124 -5.03 22.38 4.72
N ASN A 125 -3.74 22.65 4.51
CA ASN A 125 -3.21 23.95 4.07
C ASN A 125 -2.89 23.96 2.57
N LEU A 126 -3.46 23.03 1.80
CA LEU A 126 -3.36 23.04 0.34
C LEU A 126 -3.78 24.39 -0.24
N GLU A 127 -3.22 24.75 -1.39
CA GLU A 127 -3.29 26.09 -1.98
C GLU A 127 -4.14 26.15 -3.26
N THR A 128 -4.46 25.03 -3.91
CA THR A 128 -5.39 25.03 -5.07
C THR A 128 -6.71 25.67 -4.66
N THR A 129 -7.22 26.62 -5.44
CA THR A 129 -8.46 27.35 -5.13
C THR A 129 -9.57 27.05 -6.12
N ALA A 130 -10.81 27.01 -5.66
CA ALA A 130 -12.01 27.05 -6.49
C ALA A 130 -12.85 28.26 -6.06
N THR A 131 -12.83 29.32 -6.86
CA THR A 131 -13.54 30.58 -6.56
C THR A 131 -14.93 30.55 -7.16
N MET A 132 -15.96 30.74 -6.35
CA MET A 132 -17.34 30.76 -6.81
C MET A 132 -17.66 32.08 -7.52
N GLU A 133 -18.18 31.96 -8.73
CA GLU A 133 -18.59 33.06 -9.59
C GLU A 133 -20.03 33.51 -9.30
N ALA A 134 -20.44 34.62 -9.89
CA ALA A 134 -21.77 35.22 -9.65
C ALA A 134 -22.94 34.32 -10.07
N ASP A 135 -22.74 33.43 -11.04
CA ASP A 135 -23.72 32.46 -11.53
C ASP A 135 -23.71 31.13 -10.75
N GLY A 136 -22.86 31.02 -9.71
CA GLY A 136 -22.68 29.81 -8.91
C GLY A 136 -21.71 28.79 -9.49
N SER A 137 -21.15 29.04 -10.68
CA SER A 137 -20.04 28.25 -11.22
C SER A 137 -18.75 28.51 -10.44
N PHE A 138 -17.67 27.79 -10.75
CA PHE A 138 -16.39 27.96 -10.09
C PHE A 138 -15.24 28.12 -11.07
N THR A 139 -14.26 28.94 -10.70
CA THR A 139 -12.96 29.00 -11.36
C THR A 139 -11.91 28.26 -10.53
N LEU A 140 -11.46 27.10 -11.01
CA LEU A 140 -10.40 26.29 -10.41
C LEU A 140 -9.02 26.76 -10.87
N ASN A 141 -8.13 27.02 -9.93
CA ASN A 141 -6.81 27.58 -10.22
C ASN A 141 -5.72 27.05 -9.29
N THR A 142 -4.53 26.85 -9.86
CA THR A 142 -3.28 26.53 -9.17
C THR A 142 -2.44 27.82 -9.06
N PRO A 143 -2.38 28.46 -7.87
CA PRO A 143 -1.74 29.78 -7.73
C PRO A 143 -0.22 29.76 -7.82
N THR A 144 0.42 28.64 -7.42
CA THR A 144 1.87 28.49 -7.37
C THR A 144 2.29 27.11 -7.88
N THR A 145 3.56 26.93 -8.25
CA THR A 145 4.08 25.59 -8.59
C THR A 145 3.97 24.62 -7.41
N GLY A 146 4.08 25.11 -6.17
CA GLY A 146 3.87 24.31 -4.96
C GLY A 146 2.45 23.80 -4.82
N ALA A 147 1.46 24.55 -5.32
CA ALA A 147 0.05 24.18 -5.30
C ALA A 147 -0.35 23.15 -6.38
N ALA A 148 0.55 22.79 -7.29
CA ALA A 148 0.23 21.79 -8.32
C ALA A 148 -0.02 20.43 -7.67
N LYS A 149 -1.07 19.74 -8.11
CA LYS A 149 -1.42 18.41 -7.60
C LYS A 149 -0.35 17.41 -8.01
N ALA A 150 0.05 16.54 -7.08
CA ALA A 150 1.18 15.64 -7.28
C ALA A 150 0.80 14.19 -6.99
N MET A 151 1.30 13.28 -7.83
CA MET A 151 1.16 11.80 -7.79
C MET A 151 0.04 11.18 -8.63
N PRO A 152 -1.23 11.63 -8.61
CA PRO A 152 -2.26 10.99 -9.43
C PRO A 152 -1.87 10.89 -10.91
N PRO A 153 -2.09 9.74 -11.58
CA PRO A 153 -1.79 9.58 -12.99
C PRO A 153 -2.87 10.21 -13.88
N THR A 154 -2.63 11.44 -14.31
CA THR A 154 -3.61 12.28 -15.01
C THR A 154 -3.37 12.42 -16.51
N SER A 155 -2.30 11.81 -17.03
CA SER A 155 -1.91 11.97 -18.42
C SER A 155 -2.85 11.23 -19.37
N PRO A 156 -2.93 11.64 -20.66
CA PRO A 156 -3.68 10.89 -21.68
C PRO A 156 -2.88 9.71 -22.25
N LEU A 157 -1.66 9.44 -21.77
CA LEU A 157 -0.73 8.49 -22.41
C LEU A 157 -1.29 7.06 -22.51
N ALA A 158 -2.16 6.68 -21.59
CA ALA A 158 -2.82 5.37 -21.61
C ALA A 158 -3.95 5.25 -22.64
N GLY A 159 -4.32 6.33 -23.33
CA GLY A 159 -5.46 6.36 -24.25
C GLY A 159 -6.80 6.16 -23.55
N MET A 160 -6.94 6.67 -22.32
CA MET A 160 -8.12 6.51 -21.49
C MET A 160 -8.50 7.82 -20.81
N ALA A 161 -9.79 8.18 -20.87
CA ALA A 161 -10.30 9.39 -20.27
C ALA A 161 -10.11 9.39 -18.75
N ARG A 162 -9.99 10.59 -18.16
CA ARG A 162 -9.76 10.78 -16.72
C ARG A 162 -10.80 11.71 -16.10
N VAL A 163 -11.41 11.24 -15.01
CA VAL A 163 -12.24 12.05 -14.12
C VAL A 163 -11.56 12.06 -12.76
N ALA A 164 -11.54 13.19 -12.07
CA ALA A 164 -10.93 13.30 -10.76
C ALA A 164 -11.86 13.91 -9.74
N VAL A 165 -11.67 13.52 -8.48
CA VAL A 165 -12.06 14.34 -7.34
C VAL A 165 -10.88 15.24 -7.00
N VAL A 166 -11.00 16.53 -7.28
CA VAL A 166 -9.99 17.56 -7.00
C VAL A 166 -10.35 18.27 -5.70
N PHE A 167 -9.42 18.26 -4.74
CA PHE A 167 -9.59 19.00 -3.49
C PHE A 167 -9.01 20.40 -3.62
N ALA A 168 -9.82 21.42 -3.40
CA ALA A 168 -9.43 22.82 -3.49
C ALA A 168 -10.03 23.63 -2.35
N ARG A 169 -9.39 24.74 -1.97
CA ARG A 169 -9.97 25.73 -1.06
C ARG A 169 -11.12 26.44 -1.78
N LEU A 170 -12.32 26.30 -1.25
CA LEU A 170 -13.50 26.97 -1.78
C LEU A 170 -13.48 28.44 -1.36
N VAL A 171 -13.53 29.38 -2.31
CA VAL A 171 -13.60 30.82 -2.03
C VAL A 171 -14.95 31.35 -2.48
N VAL A 172 -15.71 31.94 -1.55
CA VAL A 172 -17.06 32.48 -1.81
C VAL A 172 -17.11 33.95 -1.40
N GLY A 173 -17.29 34.85 -2.37
CA GLY A 173 -17.30 36.30 -2.09
C GLY A 173 -16.01 36.80 -1.42
N GLY A 174 -14.86 36.16 -1.72
CA GLY A 174 -13.56 36.45 -1.11
C GLY A 174 -13.31 35.75 0.24
N ASP A 175 -14.28 35.02 0.79
CA ASP A 175 -14.14 34.27 2.04
C ASP A 175 -13.75 32.81 1.79
N ASP A 176 -12.72 32.34 2.49
CA ASP A 176 -12.25 30.95 2.42
C ASP A 176 -13.15 30.03 3.27
N ARG A 177 -13.75 29.04 2.60
CA ARG A 177 -14.71 28.08 3.14
C ARG A 177 -14.10 26.70 3.41
N GLY A 178 -12.77 26.62 3.40
CA GLY A 178 -12.03 25.40 3.63
C GLY A 178 -11.91 24.52 2.40
N VAL A 179 -11.31 23.35 2.57
CA VAL A 179 -11.04 22.41 1.49
C VAL A 179 -12.30 21.63 1.14
N LYS A 180 -12.72 21.68 -0.13
CA LYS A 180 -13.88 20.96 -0.66
C LYS A 180 -13.51 20.09 -1.87
N PRO A 181 -14.20 18.95 -2.08
CA PRO A 181 -14.02 18.11 -3.26
C PRO A 181 -14.84 18.60 -4.46
N PHE A 182 -14.23 18.58 -5.65
CA PHE A 182 -14.86 18.92 -6.92
C PHE A 182 -14.70 17.78 -7.93
N VAL A 183 -15.75 17.44 -8.66
CA VAL A 183 -15.67 16.49 -9.79
C VAL A 183 -15.19 17.24 -11.03
N VAL A 184 -14.06 16.80 -11.60
CA VAL A 184 -13.41 17.46 -12.73
C VAL A 184 -13.04 16.44 -13.81
N ARG A 185 -13.44 16.70 -15.05
CA ARG A 185 -12.90 15.98 -16.21
C ARG A 185 -11.50 16.52 -16.52
N LEU A 186 -10.50 15.65 -16.52
CA LEU A 186 -9.11 16.06 -16.76
C LEU A 186 -8.69 15.95 -18.23
N ASN A 187 -9.12 14.88 -18.89
CA ASN A 187 -8.83 14.60 -20.30
C ASN A 187 -9.88 13.65 -20.90
N ASP A 188 -9.89 13.56 -22.23
CA ASP A 188 -10.81 12.74 -23.03
C ASP A 188 -10.12 11.56 -23.74
N ALA A 189 -9.00 11.06 -23.19
CA ALA A 189 -8.06 10.13 -23.82
C ALA A 189 -7.22 10.69 -24.98
N GLY A 190 -7.68 11.71 -25.69
CA GLY A 190 -6.97 12.34 -26.81
C GLY A 190 -6.09 13.52 -26.39
N GLY A 191 -6.52 14.27 -25.39
CA GLY A 191 -5.78 15.42 -24.86
C GLY A 191 -6.34 15.95 -23.54
N MET A 192 -5.55 16.77 -22.85
CA MET A 192 -5.99 17.46 -21.63
C MET A 192 -7.12 18.45 -21.94
N CYS A 193 -8.07 18.60 -21.01
CA CYS A 193 -9.08 19.65 -21.09
C CYS A 193 -8.44 21.04 -20.97
N ASP A 194 -9.12 22.06 -21.50
CA ASP A 194 -8.59 23.43 -21.54
C ASP A 194 -8.25 23.95 -20.14
N GLY A 195 -7.14 24.68 -20.04
CA GLY A 195 -6.59 25.15 -18.77
C GLY A 195 -6.00 24.08 -17.84
N ILE A 196 -6.06 22.79 -18.19
CA ILE A 196 -5.47 21.70 -17.40
C ILE A 196 -4.17 21.23 -18.02
N GLU A 197 -3.12 21.13 -17.23
CA GLU A 197 -1.80 20.72 -17.67
C GLU A 197 -1.29 19.56 -16.82
N SER A 198 -0.84 18.48 -17.46
CA SER A 198 -0.27 17.30 -16.80
C SER A 198 1.19 17.11 -17.21
N ARG A 199 2.07 16.93 -16.23
CA ARG A 199 3.52 16.69 -16.39
C ARG A 199 3.87 15.34 -15.80
N VAL A 200 4.12 14.37 -16.67
CA VAL A 200 4.45 13.00 -16.26
C VAL A 200 5.81 12.98 -15.58
N LEU A 201 5.85 12.38 -14.38
CA LEU A 201 7.06 12.15 -13.62
C LEU A 201 7.86 10.98 -14.21
N PRO A 202 9.19 10.97 -14.03
CA PRO A 202 9.99 9.80 -14.32
C PRO A 202 9.50 8.58 -13.52
N ILE A 203 9.67 7.40 -14.10
CA ILE A 203 9.23 6.16 -13.46
C ILE A 203 10.12 5.83 -12.26
N ARG A 204 9.46 5.36 -11.20
CA ARG A 204 10.16 4.97 -9.98
C ARG A 204 11.05 3.74 -10.26
N PRO A 205 12.30 3.73 -9.80
CA PRO A 205 13.17 2.58 -9.96
C PRO A 205 12.55 1.30 -9.39
N GLY A 206 12.64 0.21 -10.16
CA GLY A 206 12.18 -1.12 -9.74
C GLY A 206 10.67 -1.32 -9.77
N THR A 207 9.86 -0.34 -10.17
CA THR A 207 8.40 -0.49 -10.30
C THR A 207 7.99 -0.70 -11.74
N LYS A 208 6.83 -1.32 -11.94
CA LYS A 208 6.12 -1.27 -13.23
C LYS A 208 5.76 0.19 -13.58
N PRO A 209 5.68 0.55 -14.88
CA PRO A 209 5.47 1.94 -15.30
C PRO A 209 4.06 2.42 -14.99
N LEU A 210 3.96 3.61 -14.38
CA LEU A 210 2.72 4.34 -14.17
C LEU A 210 2.98 5.82 -14.43
N ASP A 211 2.06 6.50 -15.09
CA ASP A 211 2.13 7.90 -15.50
C ASP A 211 1.80 8.88 -14.36
N HIS A 212 2.34 8.63 -13.17
CA HIS A 212 2.27 9.57 -12.05
C HIS A 212 2.65 10.98 -12.52
N SER A 213 1.84 11.98 -12.18
CA SER A 213 1.96 13.30 -12.80
C SER A 213 1.92 14.44 -11.79
N ILE A 214 2.48 15.58 -12.19
CA ILE A 214 2.22 16.89 -11.59
C ILE A 214 1.17 17.60 -12.46
N THR A 215 0.04 17.97 -11.86
CA THR A 215 -1.10 18.56 -12.59
C THR A 215 -1.41 19.95 -12.06
N SER A 216 -1.56 20.92 -12.97
CA SER A 216 -1.94 22.30 -12.63
C SER A 216 -3.18 22.74 -13.40
N PHE A 217 -3.93 23.65 -12.79
CA PHE A 217 -5.16 24.23 -13.33
C PHE A 217 -4.95 25.73 -13.54
N ARG A 218 -5.31 26.25 -14.71
CA ARG A 218 -5.23 27.68 -15.04
C ARG A 218 -6.62 28.18 -15.41
N ASN A 219 -7.28 28.80 -14.44
CA ASN A 219 -8.63 29.36 -14.58
C ASN A 219 -9.64 28.40 -15.23
N VAL A 220 -9.66 27.15 -14.77
CA VAL A 220 -10.54 26.10 -15.30
C VAL A 220 -11.95 26.36 -14.81
N HIS A 221 -12.87 26.59 -15.74
CA HIS A 221 -14.28 26.79 -15.41
C HIS A 221 -14.95 25.46 -15.07
N LEU A 222 -15.64 25.42 -13.93
CA LEU A 222 -16.40 24.28 -13.43
C LEU A 222 -17.86 24.69 -13.23
N PRO A 223 -18.84 23.86 -13.62
CA PRO A 223 -20.25 24.16 -13.39
C PRO A 223 -20.60 24.11 -11.89
N PRO A 224 -21.74 24.71 -11.45
CA PRO A 224 -22.18 24.67 -10.06
C PRO A 224 -22.24 23.26 -9.47
N GLU A 225 -22.60 22.27 -10.29
CA GLU A 225 -22.71 20.86 -9.92
C GLU A 225 -21.34 20.20 -9.65
N ALA A 226 -20.23 20.81 -10.05
CA ALA A 226 -18.91 20.23 -9.80
C ALA A 226 -18.59 20.08 -8.31
N LEU A 227 -19.10 20.98 -7.45
CA LEU A 227 -18.90 20.91 -6.01
C LEU A 227 -19.64 19.70 -5.41
N LEU A 228 -18.91 18.86 -4.68
CA LEU A 228 -19.47 17.78 -3.88
C LEU A 228 -19.68 18.28 -2.44
N GLY A 229 -20.93 18.22 -1.97
CA GLY A 229 -21.33 18.66 -0.63
C GLY A 229 -21.70 20.14 -0.56
N SER A 230 -21.55 20.74 0.63
CA SER A 230 -22.03 22.10 0.91
C SER A 230 -20.97 23.18 0.63
N ALA A 231 -21.41 24.31 0.07
CA ALA A 231 -20.62 25.54 -0.04
C ALA A 231 -20.55 26.35 1.27
N THR A 232 -21.26 25.92 2.32
CA THR A 232 -21.27 26.60 3.62
C THR A 232 -19.96 26.40 4.36
N ARG A 233 -19.56 27.44 5.12
CA ARG A 233 -18.43 27.32 6.04
C ARG A 233 -18.76 26.31 7.14
N ALA A 234 -17.85 25.38 7.38
CA ALA A 234 -17.99 24.47 8.52
C ALA A 234 -17.67 25.21 9.83
N SER A 235 -18.32 24.81 10.93
CA SER A 235 -18.00 25.32 12.27
C SER A 235 -16.65 24.79 12.77
N ASP A 236 -16.30 23.56 12.41
CA ASP A 236 -15.00 22.93 12.66
C ASP A 236 -14.37 22.51 11.33
N GLU A 237 -13.41 23.31 10.86
CA GLU A 237 -12.71 23.07 9.58
C GLU A 237 -11.88 21.77 9.60
N ARG A 238 -11.41 21.33 10.77
CA ARG A 238 -10.61 20.10 10.88
C ARG A 238 -11.50 18.87 10.72
N GLU A 239 -12.62 18.84 11.43
CA GLU A 239 -13.58 17.74 11.31
C GLU A 239 -14.20 17.68 9.92
N ASP A 240 -14.55 18.83 9.33
CA ASP A 240 -15.03 18.87 7.95
C ASP A 240 -13.99 18.33 6.97
N PHE A 241 -12.73 18.77 7.03
CA PHE A 241 -11.66 18.24 6.18
C PHE A 241 -11.56 16.71 6.30
N LEU A 242 -11.51 16.19 7.53
CA LEU A 242 -11.42 14.74 7.78
C LEU A 242 -12.65 13.99 7.26
N ALA A 243 -13.83 14.62 7.27
CA ALA A 243 -15.05 14.07 6.69
C ALA A 243 -15.03 14.10 5.15
N GLN A 244 -14.39 15.10 4.52
CA GLN A 244 -14.22 15.16 3.06
C GLN A 244 -13.25 14.07 2.57
N ILE A 245 -12.15 13.83 3.27
CA ILE A 245 -11.11 12.85 2.87
C ILE A 245 -11.32 11.46 3.47
N TRP A 246 -12.51 11.12 3.94
CA TRP A 246 -12.77 9.90 4.72
C TRP A 246 -12.32 8.58 4.04
N ARG A 247 -12.30 8.55 2.69
CA ARG A 247 -11.80 7.41 1.89
C ARG A 247 -10.30 7.12 2.06
N VAL A 248 -9.52 8.10 2.54
CA VAL A 248 -8.11 7.92 2.91
C VAL A 248 -7.96 6.90 4.03
N SER A 249 -8.84 6.94 5.04
CA SER A 249 -8.82 5.96 6.15
C SER A 249 -9.19 4.55 5.68
N VAL A 250 -10.07 4.43 4.67
CA VAL A 250 -10.37 3.14 4.01
C VAL A 250 -9.13 2.67 3.22
N GLY A 251 -8.47 3.59 2.51
CA GLY A 251 -7.24 3.37 1.76
C GLY A 251 -6.08 2.87 2.63
N THR A 252 -5.97 3.38 3.87
CA THR A 252 -5.00 2.93 4.87
C THR A 252 -5.06 1.42 5.09
N LEU A 253 -6.27 0.84 5.14
CA LEU A 253 -6.47 -0.61 5.21
C LEU A 253 -6.29 -1.26 3.84
N SER A 254 -7.00 -0.79 2.83
CA SER A 254 -7.15 -1.47 1.55
C SER A 254 -5.84 -1.62 0.78
N LEU A 255 -5.00 -0.57 0.74
CA LEU A 255 -3.66 -0.64 0.16
C LEU A 255 -2.68 -1.45 1.03
N SER A 256 -2.85 -1.46 2.35
CA SER A 256 -1.99 -2.26 3.23
C SER A 256 -2.26 -3.76 3.09
N ILE A 257 -3.50 -4.18 2.80
CA ILE A 257 -3.82 -5.60 2.55
C ILE A 257 -3.00 -6.18 1.38
N MET A 258 -2.72 -5.38 0.35
CA MET A 258 -1.86 -5.78 -0.78
C MET A 258 -0.43 -6.17 -0.33
N GLY A 259 0.10 -5.54 0.71
CA GLY A 259 1.40 -5.92 1.30
C GLY A 259 1.39 -7.31 1.93
N VAL A 260 0.26 -7.71 2.51
CA VAL A 260 0.06 -9.06 3.04
C VAL A 260 0.12 -10.09 1.91
N SER A 261 -0.54 -9.82 0.78
CA SER A 261 -0.46 -10.66 -0.42
C SER A 261 0.97 -10.75 -0.95
N ALA A 262 1.68 -9.62 -1.03
CA ALA A 262 3.06 -9.58 -1.51
C ALA A 262 4.00 -10.45 -0.66
N ILE A 263 3.92 -10.36 0.68
CA ILE A 263 4.72 -11.16 1.62
C ILE A 263 4.46 -12.66 1.40
N ARG A 264 3.19 -13.06 1.27
CA ARG A 264 2.79 -14.46 1.06
C ARG A 264 3.30 -15.01 -0.27
N VAL A 265 3.15 -14.23 -1.35
CA VAL A 265 3.58 -14.61 -2.70
C VAL A 265 5.11 -14.71 -2.77
N ALA A 266 5.82 -13.70 -2.28
CA ALA A 266 7.29 -13.70 -2.25
C ALA A 266 7.86 -14.84 -1.42
N GLY A 267 7.26 -15.15 -0.26
CA GLY A 267 7.66 -16.30 0.56
C GLY A 267 7.56 -17.62 -0.20
N CYS A 268 6.48 -17.82 -0.97
CA CYS A 268 6.33 -18.99 -1.84
C CYS A 268 7.35 -19.03 -2.98
N ILE A 269 7.62 -17.90 -3.64
CA ILE A 269 8.62 -17.80 -4.72
C ILE A 269 10.00 -18.21 -4.19
N ALA A 270 10.42 -17.61 -3.07
CA ALA A 270 11.71 -17.90 -2.44
C ALA A 270 11.80 -19.36 -1.97
N ALA A 271 10.72 -19.93 -1.43
CA ALA A 271 10.66 -21.35 -1.06
C ALA A 271 10.87 -22.28 -2.27
N MET A 272 10.11 -22.06 -3.35
CA MET A 272 10.21 -22.88 -4.57
C MET A 272 11.59 -22.76 -5.23
N TYR A 273 12.17 -21.56 -5.26
CA TYR A 273 13.54 -21.35 -5.69
C TYR A 273 14.52 -22.19 -4.87
N SER A 274 14.41 -22.07 -3.54
CA SER A 274 15.36 -22.65 -2.59
C SER A 274 15.32 -24.17 -2.58
N GLN A 275 14.16 -24.77 -2.85
CA GLN A 275 13.99 -26.22 -2.97
C GLN A 275 14.67 -26.78 -4.23
N ARG A 276 14.83 -25.96 -5.28
CA ARG A 276 15.43 -26.37 -6.56
C ARG A 276 16.89 -25.98 -6.69
N ARG A 277 17.30 -24.86 -6.11
CA ARG A 277 18.67 -24.34 -6.23
C ARG A 277 19.62 -25.22 -5.44
N LEU A 278 20.56 -25.86 -6.12
CA LEU A 278 21.52 -26.79 -5.51
C LEU A 278 22.89 -26.13 -5.27
N VAL A 279 23.53 -26.50 -4.17
CA VAL A 279 24.92 -26.18 -3.84
C VAL A 279 25.67 -27.45 -3.40
N GLY A 280 26.99 -27.37 -3.35
CA GLY A 280 27.86 -28.52 -3.07
C GLY A 280 28.54 -29.07 -4.31
N ASP A 281 29.59 -29.83 -4.08
CA ASP A 281 30.44 -30.43 -5.10
C ASP A 281 29.90 -31.83 -5.47
N VAL A 282 30.40 -32.89 -4.80
CA VAL A 282 29.99 -34.27 -5.05
C VAL A 282 28.53 -34.54 -4.67
N LYS A 283 28.06 -34.01 -3.54
CA LYS A 283 26.66 -34.12 -3.10
C LYS A 283 25.96 -32.78 -3.26
N ARG A 284 25.08 -32.69 -4.26
CA ARG A 284 24.26 -31.51 -4.52
C ARG A 284 23.08 -31.47 -3.53
N LEU A 285 23.03 -30.44 -2.69
CA LEU A 285 21.97 -30.22 -1.71
C LEU A 285 21.15 -28.99 -2.09
N PRO A 286 19.81 -29.04 -2.00
CA PRO A 286 18.98 -27.84 -2.06
C PRO A 286 19.39 -26.83 -1.01
N ILE A 287 19.47 -25.55 -1.38
CA ILE A 287 19.79 -24.48 -0.43
C ILE A 287 18.72 -24.34 0.66
N MET A 288 17.50 -24.87 0.43
CA MET A 288 16.46 -24.95 1.46
C MET A 288 16.88 -25.74 2.72
N GLN A 289 17.94 -26.56 2.66
CA GLN A 289 18.44 -27.30 3.82
C GLN A 289 19.21 -26.43 4.83
N PHE A 290 19.59 -25.21 4.47
CA PHE A 290 20.36 -24.33 5.35
C PHE A 290 19.43 -23.43 6.17
N SER A 291 19.70 -23.34 7.48
CA SER A 291 18.91 -22.52 8.40
C SER A 291 18.85 -21.04 7.98
N THR A 292 19.97 -20.51 7.47
CA THR A 292 20.10 -19.14 6.95
C THR A 292 19.28 -18.89 5.68
N GLN A 293 18.87 -19.94 4.98
CA GLN A 293 17.99 -19.85 3.82
C GLN A 293 16.52 -19.99 4.23
N GLN A 294 16.21 -20.97 5.09
CA GLN A 294 14.82 -21.29 5.43
C GLN A 294 14.20 -20.28 6.41
N ARG A 295 14.98 -19.64 7.29
CA ARG A 295 14.44 -18.73 8.32
C ARG A 295 13.68 -17.53 7.74
N PRO A 296 14.23 -16.74 6.79
CA PRO A 296 13.50 -15.61 6.22
C PRO A 296 12.23 -16.04 5.47
N ILE A 297 12.29 -17.20 4.80
CA ILE A 297 11.16 -17.80 4.08
C ILE A 297 10.04 -18.18 5.06
N LEU A 298 10.39 -18.87 6.15
CA LEU A 298 9.43 -19.23 7.20
C LEU A 298 8.86 -17.99 7.88
N LYS A 299 9.70 -17.00 8.22
CA LYS A 299 9.26 -15.74 8.82
C LYS A 299 8.25 -15.03 7.92
N ALA A 300 8.51 -14.93 6.62
CA ALA A 300 7.58 -14.33 5.67
C ALA A 300 6.23 -15.08 5.60
N LEU A 301 6.25 -16.41 5.52
CA LEU A 301 5.00 -17.19 5.46
C LEU A 301 4.21 -17.15 6.78
N VAL A 302 4.89 -17.14 7.93
CA VAL A 302 4.28 -16.98 9.26
C VAL A 302 3.66 -15.59 9.41
N HIS A 303 4.42 -14.53 9.14
CA HIS A 303 3.89 -13.16 9.15
C HIS A 303 2.74 -13.03 8.15
N GLY A 304 2.86 -13.60 6.96
CA GLY A 304 1.80 -13.57 5.95
C GLY A 304 0.50 -14.24 6.40
N GLU A 305 0.55 -15.31 7.20
CA GLU A 305 -0.64 -15.94 7.80
C GLU A 305 -1.24 -15.08 8.91
N VAL A 306 -0.41 -14.62 9.86
CA VAL A 306 -0.85 -13.78 10.99
C VAL A 306 -1.42 -12.45 10.51
N LEU A 307 -0.75 -11.77 9.59
CA LEU A 307 -1.21 -10.51 9.00
C LEU A 307 -2.48 -10.68 8.17
N HIS A 308 -2.72 -11.84 7.55
CA HIS A 308 -3.97 -12.10 6.83
C HIS A 308 -5.15 -12.26 7.79
N ALA A 309 -4.94 -12.88 8.96
CA ALA A 309 -5.93 -12.91 10.04
C ALA A 309 -6.16 -11.51 10.62
N TYR A 310 -5.08 -10.77 10.88
CA TYR A 310 -5.13 -9.41 11.39
C TYR A 310 -5.87 -8.46 10.44
N ALA A 311 -5.62 -8.55 9.13
CA ALA A 311 -6.33 -7.77 8.13
C ALA A 311 -7.85 -7.97 8.19
N LYS A 312 -8.33 -9.21 8.34
CA LYS A 312 -9.77 -9.51 8.47
C LYS A 312 -10.35 -8.92 9.74
N TRP A 313 -9.63 -9.06 10.85
CA TRP A 313 -10.01 -8.46 12.12
C TRP A 313 -10.07 -6.93 12.01
N SER A 314 -9.03 -6.28 11.50
CA SER A 314 -8.97 -4.83 11.33
C SER A 314 -10.10 -4.29 10.44
N VAL A 315 -10.44 -4.99 9.36
CA VAL A 315 -11.61 -4.65 8.52
C VAL A 315 -12.92 -4.79 9.33
N GLY A 316 -13.07 -5.87 10.08
CA GLY A 316 -14.25 -6.08 10.95
C GLY A 316 -14.43 -4.95 11.96
N GLU A 317 -13.37 -4.60 12.69
CA GLU A 317 -13.38 -3.53 13.68
C GLU A 317 -13.59 -2.14 13.07
N PHE A 318 -13.03 -1.89 11.88
CA PHE A 318 -13.22 -0.64 11.14
C PHE A 318 -14.67 -0.48 10.64
N MET A 319 -15.31 -1.58 10.26
CA MET A 319 -16.72 -1.59 9.83
C MET A 319 -17.69 -1.55 11.01
N ASP A 320 -17.25 -1.85 12.23
CA ASP A 320 -18.11 -1.83 13.41
C ASP A 320 -18.49 -0.40 13.81
N GLN A 321 -19.76 -0.07 13.61
CA GLN A 321 -20.28 1.27 13.87
C GLN A 321 -20.27 1.67 15.36
N ARG A 322 -20.07 0.70 16.27
CA ARG A 322 -19.97 0.95 17.72
C ARG A 322 -18.66 1.64 18.12
N HIS A 323 -17.61 1.51 17.31
CA HIS A 323 -16.37 2.24 17.54
C HIS A 323 -16.50 3.69 17.10
N ASN A 324 -15.93 4.62 17.89
CA ASN A 324 -15.70 5.98 17.41
C ASN A 324 -14.76 5.96 16.18
N VAL A 325 -14.93 6.92 15.27
CA VAL A 325 -14.09 7.11 14.08
C VAL A 325 -12.58 7.12 14.40
N ASP A 326 -12.17 7.69 15.52
CA ASP A 326 -10.75 7.76 15.90
C ASP A 326 -10.20 6.39 16.30
N VAL A 327 -10.99 5.54 16.98
CA VAL A 327 -10.60 4.16 17.28
C VAL A 327 -10.41 3.35 15.99
N ARG A 328 -11.35 3.48 15.04
CA ARG A 328 -11.26 2.80 13.73
C ARG A 328 -10.02 3.23 12.96
N ARG A 329 -9.72 4.54 12.95
CA ARG A 329 -8.50 5.10 12.33
C ARG A 329 -7.22 4.63 13.03
N GLY A 330 -7.23 4.54 14.36
CA GLY A 330 -6.12 4.03 15.14
C GLY A 330 -5.83 2.55 14.84
N ILE A 331 -6.86 1.71 14.71
CA ILE A 331 -6.74 0.31 14.30
C ILE A 331 -6.16 0.20 12.88
N ALA A 332 -6.68 0.99 11.93
CA ALA A 332 -6.15 1.02 10.57
C ALA A 332 -4.67 1.44 10.52
N THR A 333 -4.29 2.40 11.37
CA THR A 333 -2.91 2.87 11.52
C THR A 333 -1.99 1.79 12.05
N ALA A 334 -2.36 1.12 13.15
CA ALA A 334 -1.59 0.00 13.72
C ALA A 334 -1.41 -1.15 12.71
N PHE A 335 -2.47 -1.47 11.96
CA PHE A 335 -2.41 -2.46 10.89
C PHE A 335 -1.40 -2.08 9.81
N LYS A 336 -1.55 -0.89 9.24
CA LYS A 336 -0.66 -0.38 8.18
C LYS A 336 0.80 -0.38 8.61
N VAL A 337 1.07 0.16 9.80
CA VAL A 337 2.43 0.31 10.32
C VAL A 337 3.12 -1.06 10.47
N LEU A 338 2.41 -2.07 10.99
CA LEU A 338 2.96 -3.42 11.08
C LEU A 338 3.17 -4.08 9.71
N VAL A 339 2.25 -3.92 8.77
CA VAL A 339 2.40 -4.50 7.42
C VAL A 339 3.58 -3.85 6.68
N VAL A 340 3.73 -2.52 6.75
CA VAL A 340 4.87 -1.80 6.16
C VAL A 340 6.19 -2.21 6.82
N ARG A 341 6.21 -2.47 8.12
CA ARG A 341 7.38 -3.03 8.80
C ARG A 341 7.70 -4.44 8.29
N SER A 342 6.68 -5.30 8.20
CA SER A 342 6.84 -6.70 7.77
C SER A 342 7.20 -6.83 6.28
N SER A 343 6.84 -5.88 5.43
CA SER A 343 7.20 -5.92 4.01
C SER A 343 8.70 -5.77 3.73
N ARG A 344 9.50 -5.34 4.73
CA ARG A 344 10.97 -5.37 4.65
C ARG A 344 11.52 -6.77 4.42
N LEU A 345 10.77 -7.82 4.80
CA LEU A 345 11.10 -9.21 4.48
C LEU A 345 11.22 -9.46 2.96
N LEU A 346 10.53 -8.68 2.11
CA LEU A 346 10.61 -8.83 0.66
C LEU A 346 12.05 -8.62 0.15
N SER A 347 12.77 -7.62 0.67
CA SER A 347 14.17 -7.39 0.31
C SER A 347 15.07 -8.54 0.75
N GLU A 348 14.88 -9.04 1.98
CA GLU A 348 15.64 -10.18 2.49
C GLU A 348 15.38 -11.45 1.65
N LEU A 349 14.13 -11.68 1.22
CA LEU A 349 13.76 -12.79 0.33
C LEU A 349 14.37 -12.65 -1.07
N ALA A 350 14.48 -11.43 -1.59
CA ALA A 350 15.17 -11.17 -2.86
C ALA A 350 16.64 -11.56 -2.77
N GLU A 351 17.32 -11.19 -1.67
CA GLU A 351 18.71 -11.61 -1.41
C GLU A 351 18.84 -13.12 -1.29
N ARG A 352 17.87 -13.80 -0.66
CA ARG A 352 17.85 -15.27 -0.58
C ARG A 352 17.74 -15.93 -1.95
N CYS A 353 17.27 -15.22 -2.97
CA CYS A 353 17.25 -15.67 -4.36
C CYS A 353 18.53 -15.31 -5.15
N GLY A 354 19.52 -14.71 -4.49
CA GLY A 354 20.76 -14.25 -5.12
C GLY A 354 20.50 -13.18 -6.18
N TRP A 355 21.39 -13.09 -7.18
CA TRP A 355 21.26 -12.08 -8.24
C TRP A 355 19.92 -12.15 -8.98
N GLN A 356 19.31 -13.34 -9.10
CA GLN A 356 18.02 -13.50 -9.77
C GLN A 356 16.90 -12.76 -9.04
N GLY A 357 16.93 -12.74 -7.70
CA GLY A 357 15.93 -12.04 -6.89
C GLY A 357 15.94 -10.52 -7.06
N LEU A 358 17.03 -9.96 -7.60
CA LEU A 358 17.17 -8.51 -7.84
C LEU A 358 16.40 -8.05 -9.09
N TYR A 359 16.10 -8.96 -10.03
CA TYR A 359 15.44 -8.60 -11.27
C TYR A 359 13.92 -8.57 -11.13
N ALA A 360 13.28 -7.51 -11.61
CA ALA A 360 11.84 -7.29 -11.49
C ALA A 360 10.96 -8.42 -12.10
N HIS A 361 11.42 -9.08 -13.18
CA HIS A 361 10.69 -10.21 -13.79
C HIS A 361 10.55 -11.42 -12.85
N ASN A 362 11.39 -11.49 -11.82
CA ASN A 362 11.34 -12.48 -10.76
C ASN A 362 10.46 -12.07 -9.57
N GLN A 363 9.69 -10.98 -9.76
CA GLN A 363 8.54 -10.52 -8.98
C GLN A 363 8.89 -10.00 -7.57
N ILE A 364 9.82 -10.59 -6.83
CA ILE A 364 10.09 -10.21 -5.43
C ILE A 364 10.57 -8.76 -5.30
N SER A 365 11.60 -8.35 -6.05
CA SER A 365 12.13 -6.98 -5.96
C SER A 365 11.13 -5.94 -6.46
N GLU A 366 10.36 -6.26 -7.50
CA GLU A 366 9.29 -5.40 -8.00
C GLU A 366 8.20 -5.20 -6.94
N LEU A 367 7.74 -6.28 -6.30
CA LEU A 367 6.79 -6.20 -5.19
C LEU A 367 7.31 -5.34 -4.05
N ALA A 368 8.60 -5.46 -3.71
CA ALA A 368 9.23 -4.65 -2.67
C ALA A 368 9.23 -3.15 -3.03
N SER A 369 9.72 -2.82 -4.24
CA SER A 369 9.82 -1.44 -4.73
C SER A 369 8.45 -0.79 -4.91
N THR A 370 7.47 -1.51 -5.45
CA THR A 370 6.14 -0.96 -5.67
C THR A 370 5.41 -0.75 -4.34
N PHE A 371 5.44 -1.73 -3.42
CA PHE A 371 4.77 -1.64 -2.12
C PHE A 371 5.38 -0.60 -1.18
N GLN A 372 6.66 -0.25 -1.35
CA GLN A 372 7.30 0.82 -0.57
C GLN A 372 6.53 2.15 -0.64
N GLY A 373 5.82 2.43 -1.75
CA GLY A 373 4.96 3.61 -1.86
C GLY A 373 3.86 3.68 -0.78
N ASN A 374 3.41 2.54 -0.25
CA ASN A 374 2.42 2.48 0.82
C ASN A 374 2.93 3.04 2.16
N SER A 375 4.26 3.20 2.34
CA SER A 375 4.79 3.83 3.56
C SER A 375 4.48 5.33 3.64
N VAL A 376 4.16 5.96 2.50
CA VAL A 376 3.89 7.41 2.36
C VAL A 376 2.48 7.72 1.88
N ALA A 377 1.90 6.91 0.99
CA ALA A 377 0.51 7.06 0.54
C ALA A 377 -0.48 6.82 1.68
N GLU A 378 -1.65 7.46 1.68
CA GLU A 378 -2.69 7.32 2.73
C GLU A 378 -2.18 7.59 4.16
N GLY A 379 -1.25 8.55 4.28
CA GLY A 379 -0.62 8.96 5.53
C GLY A 379 0.75 8.32 5.73
N ASP A 380 1.79 9.15 5.84
CA ASP A 380 3.14 8.67 6.14
C ASP A 380 3.18 7.91 7.47
N THR A 381 3.79 6.73 7.45
CA THR A 381 3.83 5.82 8.60
C THR A 381 4.39 6.45 9.88
N LEU A 382 5.41 7.31 9.79
CA LEU A 382 5.93 8.00 10.98
C LEU A 382 4.93 9.03 11.48
N VAL A 383 4.35 9.84 10.60
CA VAL A 383 3.42 10.91 11.00
C VAL A 383 2.11 10.36 11.57
N ILE A 384 1.54 9.32 10.98
CA ILE A 384 0.35 8.67 11.53
C ILE A 384 0.65 7.96 12.85
N SER A 385 1.86 7.40 13.02
CA SER A 385 2.31 6.86 14.30
C SER A 385 2.45 7.93 15.37
N ILE A 386 3.02 9.09 15.03
CA ILE A 386 3.09 10.26 15.92
C ILE A 386 1.69 10.64 16.36
N ARG A 387 0.77 10.85 15.42
CA ARG A 387 -0.63 11.19 15.74
C ARG A 387 -1.25 10.18 16.70
N LEU A 388 -1.22 8.89 16.35
CA LEU A 388 -1.84 7.83 17.14
C LEU A 388 -1.24 7.77 18.54
N ALA A 389 0.09 7.68 18.66
CA ALA A 389 0.76 7.60 19.95
C ALA A 389 0.48 8.85 20.81
N SER A 390 0.52 10.06 20.24
CA SER A 390 0.15 11.29 20.95
C SER A 390 -1.29 11.26 21.48
N GLU A 391 -2.25 10.81 20.66
CA GLU A 391 -3.66 10.73 21.07
C GLU A 391 -3.90 9.71 22.19
N LEU A 392 -3.17 8.58 22.18
CA LEU A 392 -3.20 7.57 23.24
C LEU A 392 -2.55 8.07 24.53
N LEU A 393 -1.40 8.74 24.45
CA LEU A 393 -0.70 9.32 25.61
C LEU A 393 -1.55 10.40 26.30
N LEU A 394 -2.31 11.17 25.51
CA LEU A 394 -3.29 12.14 26.03
C LEU A 394 -4.59 11.51 26.52
N LYS A 395 -4.75 10.19 26.39
CA LYS A 395 -5.97 9.45 26.75
C LYS A 395 -7.23 10.01 26.07
N ARG A 396 -7.12 10.49 24.83
CA ARG A 396 -8.28 10.98 24.06
C ARG A 396 -9.26 9.87 23.74
N TYR A 397 -8.74 8.67 23.50
CA TYR A 397 -9.48 7.43 23.34
C TYR A 397 -8.56 6.26 23.70
N LEU A 398 -9.15 5.07 23.78
CA LEU A 398 -8.40 3.83 23.97
C LEU A 398 -8.60 2.93 22.75
N LEU A 399 -7.52 2.27 22.34
CA LEU A 399 -7.60 1.16 21.41
C LEU A 399 -8.09 -0.12 22.13
N PRO A 400 -8.53 -1.15 21.38
CA PRO A 400 -8.87 -2.46 21.95
C PRO A 400 -7.78 -2.96 22.90
N GLN A 401 -8.16 -3.22 24.14
CA GLN A 401 -7.25 -3.65 25.21
C GLN A 401 -6.75 -5.07 24.96
N ALA A 402 -5.59 -5.40 25.54
CA ALA A 402 -5.03 -6.75 25.47
C ALA A 402 -6.00 -7.78 26.05
N ALA A 403 -6.25 -8.86 25.30
CA ALA A 403 -7.07 -9.97 25.77
C ALA A 403 -6.39 -10.73 26.92
N ASN A 404 -5.06 -10.79 26.90
CA ASN A 404 -4.25 -11.22 28.03
C ASN A 404 -3.16 -10.17 28.34
N PRO A 405 -3.37 -9.29 29.34
CA PRO A 405 -2.40 -8.26 29.73
C PRO A 405 -1.05 -8.80 30.20
N THR A 406 -0.95 -10.08 30.54
CA THR A 406 0.29 -10.73 30.99
C THR A 406 1.08 -11.42 29.87
N ALA A 407 0.54 -11.44 28.64
CA ALA A 407 1.26 -11.97 27.48
C ALA A 407 2.45 -11.07 27.11
N LEU A 408 3.52 -11.66 26.57
CA LEU A 408 4.79 -10.97 26.33
C LEU A 408 4.63 -9.72 25.44
N LEU A 409 3.87 -9.83 24.34
CA LEU A 409 3.62 -8.68 23.45
C LEU A 409 2.74 -7.60 24.09
N ALA A 410 1.84 -7.96 25.01
CA ALA A 410 1.02 -7.01 25.74
C ALA A 410 1.85 -6.26 26.81
N LEU A 411 2.75 -6.96 27.49
CA LEU A 411 3.74 -6.36 28.38
C LEU A 411 4.66 -5.41 27.62
N TYR A 412 5.11 -5.79 26.42
CA TYR A 412 5.95 -4.94 25.58
C TYR A 412 5.24 -3.64 25.16
N GLU A 413 4.03 -3.74 24.61
CA GLU A 413 3.22 -2.58 24.23
C GLU A 413 3.00 -1.63 25.43
N THR A 414 2.57 -2.18 26.56
CA THR A 414 2.27 -1.39 27.77
C THR A 414 3.52 -0.78 28.36
N GLY A 415 4.64 -1.51 28.34
CA GLY A 415 5.94 -1.06 28.83
C GLY A 415 6.46 0.15 28.06
N LEU A 416 6.47 0.07 26.72
CA LEU A 416 6.90 1.19 25.87
C LEU A 416 6.02 2.44 26.06
N LEU A 417 4.70 2.25 26.17
CA LEU A 417 3.77 3.35 26.50
C LEU A 417 4.06 3.94 27.88
N GLY A 418 4.36 3.10 28.88
CA GLY A 418 4.69 3.50 30.24
C GLY A 418 5.96 4.33 30.33
N GLU A 419 7.02 3.91 29.65
CA GLU A 419 8.30 4.63 29.59
C GLU A 419 8.12 6.06 29.05
N VAL A 420 7.33 6.22 27.99
CA VAL A 420 7.05 7.53 27.39
C VAL A 420 6.08 8.36 28.23
N THR A 421 5.13 7.74 28.92
CA THR A 421 4.20 8.46 29.81
C THR A 421 4.94 9.17 30.94
N GLY A 422 5.98 8.54 31.51
CA GLY A 422 6.85 9.16 32.50
C GLY A 422 7.56 10.40 31.97
N GLU A 423 8.08 10.33 30.74
CA GLU A 423 8.75 11.46 30.07
C GLU A 423 7.77 12.58 29.71
N VAL A 424 6.55 12.27 29.25
CA VAL A 424 5.52 13.28 28.97
C VAL A 424 5.13 14.03 30.24
N ALA A 425 5.00 13.35 31.37
CA ALA A 425 4.73 13.99 32.67
C ALA A 425 5.85 14.96 33.07
N LEU A 426 7.11 14.62 32.78
CA LEU A 426 8.28 15.47 33.02
C LEU A 426 8.38 16.64 32.02
N ALA A 427 8.06 16.41 30.76
CA ALA A 427 8.20 17.38 29.66
C ALA A 427 7.06 18.41 29.58
N SER A 428 5.85 18.05 30.04
CA SER A 428 4.66 18.89 29.82
C SER A 428 4.57 20.12 30.74
N GLY A 429 5.23 20.10 31.91
CA GLY A 429 5.03 21.12 32.94
C GLY A 429 3.54 21.41 33.22
N SER A 430 3.22 22.57 33.81
CA SER A 430 1.84 23.01 34.05
C SER A 430 1.08 23.46 32.79
N SER A 431 1.68 23.37 31.59
CA SER A 431 1.11 23.90 30.34
C SER A 431 0.46 22.85 29.42
N GLY A 432 0.72 21.54 29.63
CA GLY A 432 0.07 20.46 28.88
C GLY A 432 0.32 20.46 27.35
N SER A 433 1.29 21.23 26.85
CA SER A 433 1.52 21.40 25.42
C SER A 433 2.45 20.33 24.84
N LEU A 434 1.92 19.45 23.97
CA LEU A 434 2.68 18.47 23.18
C LEU A 434 3.53 19.09 22.05
N ARG A 435 4.01 20.34 22.23
CA ARG A 435 4.73 21.09 21.20
C ARG A 435 6.07 21.66 21.71
N GLY A 436 6.52 21.24 22.89
CA GLY A 436 7.83 21.64 23.43
C GLY A 436 8.99 20.84 22.84
N ALA A 437 10.19 21.43 22.88
CA ALA A 437 11.42 20.77 22.41
C ALA A 437 11.66 19.40 23.07
N SER A 438 11.36 19.27 24.37
CA SER A 438 11.48 17.98 25.07
C SER A 438 10.54 16.91 24.52
N TYR A 439 9.31 17.26 24.11
CA TYR A 439 8.41 16.29 23.47
C TYR A 439 8.94 15.88 22.09
N ASN A 440 9.44 16.86 21.34
CA ASN A 440 10.05 16.63 20.03
C ASN A 440 11.24 15.68 20.11
N ASP A 441 12.10 15.84 21.12
CA ASP A 441 13.37 15.12 21.21
C ASP A 441 13.22 13.75 21.88
N SER A 442 12.37 13.64 22.91
CA SER A 442 12.23 12.40 23.69
C SER A 442 11.07 11.51 23.21
N VAL A 443 9.96 12.09 22.75
CA VAL A 443 8.72 11.32 22.50
C VAL A 443 8.51 10.99 21.03
N LEU A 444 8.60 11.98 20.13
CA LEU A 444 8.33 11.78 18.70
C LEU A 444 9.15 10.63 18.07
N PRO A 445 10.46 10.46 18.37
CA PRO A 445 11.25 9.38 17.79
C PRO A 445 10.76 7.97 18.19
N ARG A 446 10.05 7.86 19.32
CA ARG A 446 9.59 6.59 19.90
C ARG A 446 8.18 6.21 19.46
N CYS A 447 7.40 7.17 18.93
CA CYS A 447 6.00 6.97 18.55
C CYS A 447 5.82 5.81 17.54
N ARG A 448 6.71 5.69 16.56
CA ARG A 448 6.64 4.61 15.58
C ARG A 448 6.80 3.23 16.24
N THR A 449 7.79 3.07 17.12
CA THR A 449 8.03 1.81 17.84
C THR A 449 6.83 1.43 18.71
N ILE A 450 6.20 2.39 19.38
CA ILE A 450 4.98 2.16 20.16
C ILE A 450 3.86 1.60 19.26
N VAL A 451 3.60 2.24 18.12
CA VAL A 451 2.52 1.80 17.22
C VAL A 451 2.85 0.45 16.57
N GLU A 452 4.13 0.17 16.30
CA GLU A 452 4.58 -1.14 15.83
C GLU A 452 4.33 -2.23 16.89
N ALA A 453 4.63 -1.98 18.17
CA ALA A 453 4.34 -2.91 19.26
C ALA A 453 2.84 -3.15 19.47
N THR A 454 2.02 -2.09 19.40
CA THR A 454 0.55 -2.21 19.37
C THR A 454 0.08 -3.10 18.23
N GLY A 455 0.61 -2.89 17.02
CA GLY A 455 0.30 -3.72 15.87
C GLY A 455 0.68 -5.18 16.08
N GLN A 456 1.88 -5.46 16.61
CA GLN A 456 2.36 -6.83 16.87
C GLN A 456 1.43 -7.58 17.83
N ARG A 457 1.06 -6.97 18.97
CA ARG A 457 0.10 -7.57 19.90
C ARG A 457 -1.24 -7.83 19.23
N MET A 458 -1.84 -6.81 18.61
CA MET A 458 -3.16 -6.95 17.98
C MET A 458 -3.16 -8.02 16.88
N ALA A 459 -2.08 -8.13 16.10
CA ALA A 459 -1.94 -9.15 15.08
C ALA A 459 -1.91 -10.57 15.66
N TYR A 460 -1.13 -10.78 16.72
CA TYR A 460 -1.08 -12.05 17.43
C TYR A 460 -2.46 -12.43 18.00
N GLU A 461 -3.13 -11.49 18.67
CA GLU A 461 -4.45 -11.73 19.28
C GLU A 461 -5.53 -11.99 18.23
N ALA A 462 -5.56 -11.24 17.13
CA ALA A 462 -6.47 -11.47 16.02
C ALA A 462 -6.29 -12.85 15.40
N ALA A 463 -5.03 -13.26 15.16
CA ALA A 463 -4.70 -14.57 14.63
C ALA A 463 -5.09 -15.71 15.60
N LYS A 464 -4.83 -15.53 16.90
CA LYS A 464 -5.22 -16.47 17.95
C LYS A 464 -6.74 -16.61 18.06
N ALA A 465 -7.47 -15.50 18.04
CA ALA A 465 -8.93 -15.47 18.13
C ALA A 465 -9.63 -16.17 16.95
N GLN A 466 -9.01 -16.18 15.76
CA GLN A 466 -9.55 -16.90 14.61
C GLN A 466 -9.57 -18.43 14.80
N GLY A 467 -8.72 -18.98 15.68
CA GLY A 467 -8.72 -20.38 16.08
C GLY A 467 -8.28 -21.40 15.02
N ASN A 468 -7.87 -20.96 13.83
CA ASN A 468 -7.48 -21.82 12.70
C ASN A 468 -6.02 -21.62 12.25
N ILE A 469 -5.24 -20.87 13.02
CA ILE A 469 -3.81 -20.64 12.83
C ILE A 469 -3.06 -21.67 13.69
N PRO A 470 -2.11 -22.45 13.12
CA PRO A 470 -1.35 -23.43 13.89
C PRO A 470 -0.61 -22.80 15.08
N PRO A 471 -0.54 -23.46 16.24
CA PRO A 471 0.19 -22.93 17.41
C PRO A 471 1.65 -22.60 17.11
N GLU A 472 2.34 -23.39 16.29
CA GLU A 472 3.74 -23.18 15.89
C GLU A 472 3.93 -21.92 15.03
N VAL A 473 2.88 -21.49 14.34
CA VAL A 473 2.88 -20.22 13.57
C VAL A 473 2.75 -19.04 14.53
N LEU A 474 1.85 -19.13 15.52
CA LEU A 474 1.69 -18.09 16.54
C LEU A 474 2.94 -17.96 17.41
N ASP A 475 3.54 -19.08 17.80
CA ASP A 475 4.77 -19.11 18.59
C ASP A 475 5.94 -18.47 17.82
N LEU A 476 6.20 -18.89 16.58
CA LEU A 476 7.25 -18.28 15.77
C LEU A 476 7.00 -16.79 15.49
N PHE A 477 5.75 -16.38 15.25
CA PHE A 477 5.43 -14.95 15.12
C PHE A 477 5.81 -14.18 16.39
N GLU A 478 5.36 -14.63 17.56
CA GLU A 478 5.68 -13.99 18.84
C GLU A 478 7.19 -13.90 19.09
N LYS A 479 7.93 -15.01 18.91
CA LYS A 479 9.39 -15.02 19.12
C LYS A 479 10.12 -14.13 18.12
N SER A 480 9.67 -14.09 16.87
CA SER A 480 10.25 -13.23 15.86
C SER A 480 10.00 -11.74 16.14
N CYS A 481 8.87 -11.37 16.77
CA CYS A 481 8.61 -10.00 17.24
C CYS A 481 9.49 -9.65 18.45
N ILE A 482 9.65 -10.57 19.41
CA ILE A 482 10.53 -10.39 20.57
C ILE A 482 11.98 -10.11 20.13
N GLN A 483 12.46 -10.82 19.11
CA GLN A 483 13.81 -10.67 18.58
C GLN A 483 14.05 -9.36 17.81
N GLU A 484 13.02 -8.56 17.58
CA GLU A 484 13.19 -7.22 17.02
C GLU A 484 13.64 -6.18 18.06
N ASP A 485 13.41 -6.45 19.36
CA ASP A 485 13.88 -5.64 20.47
C ASP A 485 14.23 -6.50 21.71
N PRO A 486 15.19 -7.43 21.59
CA PRO A 486 15.52 -8.35 22.68
C PRO A 486 16.09 -7.62 23.90
N SER A 487 16.62 -6.40 23.73
CA SER A 487 17.07 -5.52 24.82
C SER A 487 15.97 -5.26 25.83
N TRP A 488 14.79 -4.85 25.36
CA TRP A 488 13.68 -4.49 26.23
C TRP A 488 13.24 -5.68 27.10
N PHE A 489 13.12 -6.87 26.51
CA PHE A 489 12.73 -8.09 27.25
C PHE A 489 13.78 -8.52 28.28
N VAL A 490 15.07 -8.38 27.95
CA VAL A 490 16.16 -8.69 28.89
C VAL A 490 16.18 -7.72 30.06
N GLU A 491 16.03 -6.42 29.80
CA GLU A 491 16.01 -5.37 30.84
C GLU A 491 14.83 -5.54 31.80
N ASN A 492 13.68 -6.00 31.30
CA ASN A 492 12.49 -6.28 32.09
C ASN A 492 12.47 -7.69 32.72
N GLY A 493 13.58 -8.44 32.68
CA GLY A 493 13.71 -9.74 33.33
C GLY A 493 12.89 -10.87 32.69
N LEU A 494 12.47 -10.71 31.44
CA LEU A 494 11.64 -11.68 30.69
C LEU A 494 12.47 -12.73 29.93
N GLY A 495 13.76 -12.82 30.22
CA GLY A 495 14.67 -13.82 29.66
C GLY A 495 16.11 -13.31 29.58
N THR A 496 17.05 -14.20 29.30
CA THR A 496 18.41 -13.82 28.88
C THR A 496 18.48 -13.77 27.36
N ARG A 497 19.43 -13.02 26.79
CA ARG A 497 19.66 -12.99 25.34
C ARG A 497 19.81 -14.41 24.75
N CYS A 498 20.53 -15.29 25.46
CA CYS A 498 20.71 -16.68 25.08
C CYS A 498 19.38 -17.46 25.12
N ALA A 499 18.59 -17.31 26.18
CA ALA A 499 17.29 -17.97 26.30
C ALA A 499 16.30 -17.53 25.21
N LEU A 500 16.25 -16.22 24.91
CA LEU A 500 15.40 -15.68 23.83
C LEU A 500 15.82 -16.23 22.46
N GLN A 501 17.13 -16.30 22.19
CA GLN A 501 17.63 -16.88 20.94
C GLN A 501 17.30 -18.37 20.83
N ASN A 502 17.54 -19.15 21.89
CA ASN A 502 17.25 -20.59 21.90
C ASN A 502 15.76 -20.86 21.71
N SER A 503 14.89 -20.03 22.29
CA SER A 503 13.44 -20.14 22.13
C SER A 503 13.01 -19.84 20.68
N GLU A 504 13.57 -18.82 20.04
CA GLU A 504 13.30 -18.56 18.61
C GLU A 504 13.82 -19.70 17.71
N ASP A 505 15.00 -20.24 18.01
CA ASP A 505 15.59 -21.35 17.28
C ASP A 505 14.75 -22.63 17.38
N GLU A 506 14.14 -22.88 18.54
CA GLU A 506 13.15 -23.93 18.74
C GLU A 506 11.87 -23.67 17.95
N ALA A 507 11.33 -22.44 17.99
CA ALA A 507 10.15 -22.08 17.21
C ALA A 507 10.36 -22.33 15.71
N TYR A 508 11.50 -21.90 15.14
CA TYR A 508 11.83 -22.21 13.74
C TYR A 508 11.91 -23.71 13.45
N ARG A 509 12.49 -24.52 14.36
CA ARG A 509 12.55 -25.98 14.19
C ARG A 509 11.15 -26.61 14.19
N ASN A 510 10.26 -26.14 15.04
CA ASN A 510 8.89 -26.63 15.16
C ASN A 510 8.02 -26.20 13.98
N THR A 511 8.23 -25.00 13.43
CA THR A 511 7.46 -24.50 12.28
C THR A 511 7.95 -25.06 10.94
N LEU A 512 9.23 -25.41 10.79
CA LEU A 512 9.81 -25.86 9.52
C LEU A 512 9.04 -27.03 8.86
N PRO A 513 8.61 -28.09 9.57
CA PRO A 513 7.79 -29.16 9.00
C PRO A 513 6.46 -28.69 8.39
N LEU A 514 5.94 -27.55 8.84
CA LEU A 514 4.69 -26.97 8.33
C LEU A 514 4.87 -26.21 7.01
N LEU A 515 6.09 -26.00 6.52
CA LEU A 515 6.36 -25.23 5.30
C LEU A 515 5.45 -25.61 4.11
N PRO A 516 5.27 -26.90 3.73
CA PRO A 516 4.39 -27.24 2.60
C PRO A 516 2.94 -26.81 2.82
N SER A 517 2.45 -26.95 4.06
CA SER A 517 1.11 -26.51 4.44
C SER A 517 0.98 -24.98 4.41
N LEU A 518 2.00 -24.24 4.84
CA LEU A 518 2.03 -22.78 4.81
C LEU A 518 2.01 -22.27 3.37
N MET A 519 2.78 -22.87 2.48
CA MET A 519 2.76 -22.56 1.05
C MET A 519 1.38 -22.82 0.42
N LYS A 520 0.70 -23.91 0.80
CA LYS A 520 -0.67 -24.18 0.35
C LYS A 520 -1.67 -23.16 0.89
N ARG A 521 -1.57 -22.81 2.17
CA ARG A 521 -2.41 -21.79 2.81
C ARG A 521 -2.18 -20.41 2.22
N ALA A 522 -0.96 -20.09 1.76
CA ALA A 522 -0.61 -18.86 1.07
C ALA A 522 -1.49 -18.59 -0.16
N LYS A 523 -1.97 -19.66 -0.85
CA LYS A 523 -2.76 -19.60 -2.09
C LYS A 523 -2.10 -18.75 -3.19
N ALA A 524 -0.78 -18.76 -3.23
CA ALA A 524 0.02 -17.89 -4.10
C ALA A 524 0.14 -18.42 -5.55
N GLY A 525 -0.04 -19.72 -5.78
CA GLY A 525 0.40 -20.40 -7.01
C GLY A 525 -0.04 -19.74 -8.33
N ALA A 526 -1.32 -19.36 -8.45
CA ALA A 526 -1.85 -18.73 -9.67
C ALA A 526 -1.32 -17.31 -9.93
N TYR A 527 -0.76 -16.66 -8.90
CA TYR A 527 -0.30 -15.27 -8.94
C TYR A 527 1.21 -15.16 -9.15
N ILE A 528 1.93 -16.29 -9.10
CA ILE A 528 3.36 -16.33 -9.29
C ILE A 528 3.67 -16.29 -10.78
N THR A 529 4.43 -15.28 -11.18
CA THR A 529 4.89 -15.08 -12.56
C THR A 529 6.40 -15.24 -12.70
N ALA A 530 7.11 -15.29 -11.58
CA ALA A 530 8.56 -15.39 -11.53
C ALA A 530 9.08 -16.65 -12.26
N PRO A 531 9.85 -16.52 -13.35
CA PRO A 531 10.34 -17.67 -14.10
C PRO A 531 11.28 -18.55 -13.28
N LEU A 532 11.99 -17.98 -12.29
CA LEU A 532 12.95 -18.69 -11.44
C LEU A 532 12.35 -19.90 -10.70
N VAL A 533 11.03 -19.95 -10.51
CA VAL A 533 10.37 -21.02 -9.76
C VAL A 533 10.26 -22.32 -10.55
N ARG A 534 10.37 -22.29 -11.89
CA ARG A 534 10.33 -23.48 -12.77
C ARG A 534 11.47 -23.49 -13.79
N GLU A 535 12.00 -24.68 -14.10
CA GLU A 535 13.13 -24.82 -15.03
C GLU A 535 12.76 -24.40 -16.45
N THR A 536 11.70 -24.98 -16.99
CA THR A 536 11.24 -24.64 -18.34
C THR A 536 10.88 -23.16 -18.46
N ALA A 537 10.31 -22.55 -17.41
CA ALA A 537 9.94 -21.13 -17.44
C ALA A 537 11.18 -20.23 -17.48
N MET A 538 12.26 -20.62 -16.79
CA MET A 538 13.55 -19.94 -16.88
C MET A 538 14.21 -20.16 -18.24
N GLU A 539 14.14 -21.37 -18.80
CA GLU A 539 14.65 -21.65 -20.16
C GLU A 539 13.91 -20.83 -21.22
N ASP A 540 12.58 -20.84 -21.19
CA ASP A 540 11.73 -20.04 -22.09
C ASP A 540 12.03 -18.54 -21.95
N PHE A 541 12.24 -18.07 -20.71
CA PHE A 541 12.63 -16.69 -20.44
C PHE A 541 13.98 -16.35 -21.09
N ILE A 542 15.01 -17.19 -20.88
CA ILE A 542 16.35 -17.01 -21.42
C ILE A 542 16.33 -17.04 -22.96
N GLN A 543 15.59 -17.97 -23.57
CA GLN A 543 15.45 -18.07 -25.02
C GLN A 543 14.82 -16.81 -25.64
N GLY A 544 13.97 -16.11 -24.88
CA GLY A 544 13.38 -14.84 -25.30
C GLY A 544 14.27 -13.61 -25.09
N LEU A 545 15.47 -13.74 -24.52
CA LEU A 545 16.39 -12.60 -24.34
C LEU A 545 17.15 -12.29 -25.65
N PRO A 546 17.50 -11.02 -25.89
CA PRO A 546 18.37 -10.66 -27.00
C PRO A 546 19.72 -11.35 -26.84
N VAL A 547 20.19 -11.99 -27.90
CA VAL A 547 21.47 -12.70 -27.92
C VAL A 547 22.44 -11.95 -28.82
N PHE A 548 23.60 -11.60 -28.27
CA PHE A 548 24.71 -11.00 -29.01
C PHE A 548 25.76 -12.08 -29.23
N ARG A 549 25.93 -12.53 -30.48
CA ARG A 549 26.95 -13.52 -30.88
C ARG A 549 28.07 -12.84 -31.66
N ALA A 550 29.21 -13.53 -31.80
CA ALA A 550 30.24 -13.10 -32.72
C ALA A 550 29.61 -12.91 -34.12
N SER A 551 29.87 -11.75 -34.74
CA SER A 551 29.52 -11.52 -36.14
C SER A 551 30.27 -12.56 -36.97
N GLN A 552 29.56 -13.53 -37.56
CA GLN A 552 30.15 -14.35 -38.62
C GLN A 552 30.36 -13.53 -39.92
N ASP A 553 29.92 -12.27 -39.96
CA ASP A 553 29.99 -11.36 -41.10
C ASP A 553 31.12 -10.30 -41.02
N ASP A 554 31.92 -10.27 -39.94
CA ASP A 554 33.10 -9.38 -39.84
C ASP A 554 34.41 -10.04 -40.30
N VAL A 555 34.35 -11.25 -40.86
CA VAL A 555 35.44 -11.86 -41.63
C VAL A 555 35.11 -11.78 -43.12
N VAL A 556 34.90 -10.55 -43.61
CA VAL A 556 35.14 -10.25 -45.02
C VAL A 556 36.49 -9.56 -45.08
N GLU A 557 37.41 -10.17 -45.82
CA GLU A 557 38.77 -9.71 -46.07
C GLU A 557 38.84 -8.17 -46.26
N GLY A 558 39.61 -7.49 -45.40
CA GLY A 558 40.16 -6.17 -45.72
C GLY A 558 39.48 -4.91 -45.16
N ARG A 559 38.60 -4.98 -44.15
CA ARG A 559 38.17 -3.76 -43.43
C ARG A 559 38.47 -3.83 -41.94
N ASN A 560 39.30 -2.90 -41.48
CA ASN A 560 39.58 -2.69 -40.05
C ASN A 560 38.26 -2.53 -39.28
N PRO A 561 38.09 -3.22 -38.14
CA PRO A 561 36.91 -3.05 -37.30
C PRO A 561 36.85 -1.60 -36.83
N ARG A 562 35.75 -0.90 -37.16
CA ARG A 562 35.44 0.40 -36.54
C ARG A 562 35.34 0.17 -35.04
N SER A 563 36.20 0.86 -34.29
CA SER A 563 36.28 0.72 -32.83
C SER A 563 34.91 0.95 -32.22
N ARG A 564 34.46 0.00 -31.42
CA ARG A 564 33.33 0.17 -30.50
C ARG A 564 33.88 0.79 -29.22
N LEU A 565 33.70 2.11 -29.08
CA LEU A 565 33.63 2.80 -27.80
C LEU A 565 32.30 3.54 -27.76
#